data_AF-A0A0N4VV61-F1
#
_entry.id   AF-A0A0N4VV61-F1
#
_cell.length_a   1.000
_cell.length_b   1.000
_cell.length_c   1.000
_cell.angle_alpha   90.00
_cell.angle_beta   90.00
_cell.angle_gamma   90.00
#
_symmetry.space_group_name_H-M   'P 1'
#
loop_
_entity.id
_entity.type
_entity.pdbx_description
1 polymer ?
#
loop_
_entity_poly.entity_id
_entity_poly.type
_entity_poly.pdbx_seq_one_letter_code
_entity_poly.pdbx_strand_id
1 'polypeptide(L)' 'MLENPVIASEFMVYLRHLTRIAIDYYEDPIQFNVTSDSSPGFLYRTMSRFPPENPESFEDICNDLRRKILPGVC' A
#
# COMPACT_ATOMS: atom_id res chain seq x y z
N MET A 1 20.06 -6.77 -13.39
CA MET A 1 18.63 -6.59 -13.71
C MET A 1 17.97 -7.95 -13.59
N LEU A 2 16.81 -8.05 -12.97
CA LEU A 2 16.03 -9.29 -12.99
C LEU A 2 15.53 -9.51 -14.42
N GLU A 3 15.91 -10.62 -15.06
CA GLU A 3 15.50 -10.94 -16.43
C GLU A 3 13.99 -11.12 -16.57
N ASN A 4 13.32 -11.50 -15.48
CA ASN A 4 11.87 -11.57 -15.39
C ASN A 4 11.42 -11.12 -14.00
N PRO A 5 11.08 -9.83 -13.80
CA PRO A 5 10.76 -9.30 -12.48
C PRO A 5 9.43 -9.81 -11.93
N VAL A 6 8.50 -10.27 -12.78
CA VAL A 6 7.19 -10.82 -12.39
C VAL A 6 6.70 -11.80 -13.44
N ILE A 7 6.43 -13.06 -13.08
CA ILE A 7 5.74 -14.02 -13.96
C ILE A 7 4.21 -13.84 -13.93
N ALA A 8 3.52 -14.35 -14.95
CA ALA A 8 2.06 -14.19 -15.06
C ALA A 8 1.28 -14.68 -13.83
N SER A 9 1.72 -15.79 -13.19
CA SER A 9 1.09 -16.29 -11.96
C SER A 9 1.29 -15.35 -10.77
N GLU A 10 2.48 -14.79 -10.61
CA GLU A 10 2.78 -13.79 -9.57
C GLU A 10 1.99 -12.51 -9.80
N PHE A 11 1.89 -12.04 -11.04
CA PHE A 11 1.07 -10.89 -11.40
C PHE A 11 -0.38 -11.08 -10.98
N MET A 12 -0.96 -12.27 -11.22
CA MET A 12 -2.32 -12.57 -10.81
C MET A 12 -2.50 -12.58 -9.29
N VAL A 13 -1.47 -12.98 -8.53
CA VAL A 13 -1.49 -12.88 -7.06
C VAL A 13 -1.49 -11.40 -6.65
N TYR A 14 -0.57 -10.59 -7.17
CA TYR A 14 -0.48 -9.16 -6.85
C TYR A 14 -1.76 -8.40 -7.20
N LEU A 15 -2.33 -8.69 -8.38
CA LEU A 15 -3.59 -8.11 -8.82
C LEU A 15 -4.71 -8.40 -7.82
N ARG A 16 -4.86 -9.65 -7.36
CA ARG A 16 -5.90 -10.02 -6.39
C ARG A 16 -5.76 -9.25 -5.07
N HIS A 17 -4.53 -9.10 -4.57
CA HIS A 17 -4.28 -8.34 -3.34
C HIS A 17 -4.66 -6.86 -3.51
N LEU A 18 -4.26 -6.23 -4.63
CA LEU A 18 -4.60 -4.83 -4.92
C LEU A 18 -6.10 -4.64 -5.15
N THR A 19 -6.74 -5.53 -5.90
CA THR A 19 -8.20 -5.49 -6.13
C THR A 19 -8.96 -5.61 -4.81
N ARG A 20 -8.50 -6.45 -3.87
CA ARG A 20 -9.11 -6.53 -2.54
C ARG A 20 -9.03 -5.19 -1.80
N ILE A 21 -7.88 -4.51 -1.82
CA ILE A 21 -7.74 -3.17 -1.20
C ILE A 21 -8.72 -2.17 -1.81
N ALA A 22 -8.87 -2.17 -3.14
CA ALA A 22 -9.80 -1.28 -3.81
C ALA A 22 -11.26 -1.59 -3.43
N ILE A 23 -11.64 -2.88 -3.37
CA ILE A 23 -12.98 -3.29 -2.94
C ILE A 23 -13.22 -2.83 -1.50
N ASP A 24 -12.31 -3.15 -0.58
CA ASP A 24 -12.44 -2.81 0.84
C ASP A 24 -12.59 -1.28 1.04
N TYR A 25 -11.85 -0.48 0.26
CA TYR A 25 -11.94 0.98 0.28
C TYR A 25 -13.33 1.52 -0.08
N TYR A 26 -14.03 0.87 -1.02
CA TYR A 26 -15.38 1.30 -1.44
C TYR A 26 -16.50 0.66 -0.61
N GLU A 27 -16.27 -0.50 0.01
CA GLU A 27 -17.26 -1.17 0.85
C GLU A 27 -17.45 -0.51 2.21
N ASP A 28 -16.41 0.15 2.74
CA ASP A 28 -16.49 0.91 4.00
C ASP A 28 -16.15 2.39 3.82
N PRO A 29 -17.06 3.19 3.24
CA PRO A 29 -16.82 4.60 2.94
C PRO A 29 -16.70 5.50 4.18
N ILE A 30 -16.98 4.98 5.39
CA ILE A 30 -16.77 5.70 6.66
C ILE A 30 -15.46 5.32 7.35
N GLN A 31 -14.72 4.34 6.81
CA GLN A 31 -13.43 3.92 7.33
C GLN A 31 -12.38 5.04 7.25
N PHE A 32 -12.47 5.85 6.20
CA PHE A 32 -11.60 6.99 5.95
C PHE A 32 -12.43 8.26 5.95
N ASN A 33 -11.84 9.34 6.48
CA ASN A 33 -12.45 10.64 6.36
C ASN A 33 -12.47 11.05 4.88
N VAL A 34 -13.29 12.04 4.52
CA VAL A 34 -13.25 12.61 3.16
C VAL A 34 -12.08 13.60 3.03
N THR A 35 -11.67 14.17 4.16
CA THR A 35 -10.53 15.06 4.30
C THR A 35 -9.51 14.47 5.26
N SER A 36 -8.25 14.42 4.84
CA SER A 36 -7.20 13.84 5.67
C SER A 36 -6.92 14.73 6.87
N ASP A 37 -6.99 14.14 8.07
CA ASP A 37 -6.58 14.78 9.33
C ASP A 37 -5.06 14.69 9.57
N SER A 38 -4.30 14.21 8.57
CA SER A 38 -2.86 14.01 8.69
C SER A 38 -2.10 15.33 8.71
N SER A 39 -1.21 15.49 9.68
CA SER A 39 -0.33 16.66 9.77
C SER A 39 0.74 16.67 8.67
N PRO A 40 1.22 17.86 8.23
CA PRO A 40 2.31 17.95 7.26
C PRO A 40 3.52 17.08 7.65
N GLY A 41 4.03 16.33 6.68
CA GLY A 41 5.16 15.42 6.85
C GLY A 41 4.86 14.13 7.60
N PHE A 42 3.59 13.76 7.87
CA PHE A 42 3.28 12.52 8.59
C PHE A 42 3.89 11.30 7.89
N LEU A 43 3.77 11.20 6.56
CA LEU A 43 4.27 10.05 5.82
C LEU A 43 5.80 9.92 5.95
N TYR A 44 6.52 11.04 5.89
CA TYR A 44 7.98 11.07 6.09
C TYR A 44 8.38 10.59 7.50
N ARG A 45 7.55 10.83 8.51
CA ARG A 45 7.79 10.35 9.88
C ARG A 45 7.46 8.86 10.05
N THR A 46 6.54 8.34 9.25
CA THR A 46 6.05 6.95 9.35
C THR A 46 6.87 5.96 8.54
N MET A 47 7.52 6.40 7.46
CA MET A 47 8.32 5.54 6.57
C MET A 47 9.78 5.44 6.99
N SER A 48 10.46 4.37 6.58
CA SER A 48 11.92 4.29 6.70
C SER A 48 12.58 5.39 5.87
N ARG A 49 13.73 5.90 6.33
CA ARG A 49 14.50 6.92 5.61
C ARG A 49 15.35 6.35 4.48
N PHE A 50 15.55 5.03 4.50
CA PHE A 50 16.41 4.32 3.59
C PHE A 50 15.62 3.17 2.96
N PRO A 51 15.94 2.81 1.70
CA PRO A 51 15.35 1.65 1.06
C PRO A 51 15.73 0.37 1.81
N PRO A 52 14.89 -0.68 1.75
CA PRO A 52 15.21 -1.95 2.38
C PRO A 52 16.42 -2.59 1.68
N GLU A 53 17.29 -3.23 2.47
CA GLU A 53 18.46 -3.94 1.95
C GLU A 53 18.07 -5.26 1.23
N ASN A 54 16.92 -5.82 1.61
CA ASN A 54 16.37 -7.05 1.07
C ASN A 54 14.94 -6.84 0.55
N PRO A 55 14.45 -7.69 -0.37
CA PRO A 55 13.06 -7.63 -0.82
C PRO A 55 12.08 -7.82 0.34
N GLU A 56 11.02 -7.02 0.34
CA GLU A 56 9.88 -7.16 1.25
C GLU A 56 8.77 -7.98 0.59
N SER A 57 7.92 -8.61 1.42
CA SER A 57 6.77 -9.33 0.88
C SER A 57 5.74 -8.37 0.29
N PHE A 58 5.01 -8.81 -0.74
CA PHE A 58 3.94 -7.99 -1.31
C PHE A 58 2.81 -7.72 -0.31
N GLU A 59 2.62 -8.62 0.66
CA GLU A 59 1.64 -8.45 1.74
C GLU A 59 2.03 -7.31 2.68
N ASP A 60 3.31 -7.18 3.05
CA ASP A 60 3.81 -6.07 3.86
C ASP A 60 3.61 -4.73 3.15
N ILE A 61 3.89 -4.68 1.85
CA ILE A 61 3.65 -3.49 1.01
C ILE A 61 2.16 -3.14 0.97
N CYS A 62 1.28 -4.14 0.83
CA CYS A 62 -0.17 -3.95 0.86
C CYS A 62 -0.65 -3.44 2.23
N ASN A 63 -0.07 -3.93 3.32
CA ASN A 63 -0.38 -3.48 4.67
C ASN A 63 0.09 -2.04 4.92
N ASP A 64 1.24 -1.68 4.38
CA ASP A 64 1.74 -0.31 4.39
C ASP A 64 0.86 0.63 3.58
N LEU A 65 0.36 0.20 2.42
CA LEU A 65 -0.62 0.97 1.64
C LEU A 65 -1.86 1.28 2.50
N ARG A 66 -2.43 0.25 3.15
CA ARG A 66 -3.63 0.43 4.01
C ARG A 66 -3.37 1.34 5.20
N ARG A 67 -2.23 1.17 5.89
CA ARG A 67 -2.00 1.81 7.20
C ARG A 67 -1.29 3.15 7.13
N LYS A 68 -0.43 3.34 6.12
CA LYS A 68 0.44 4.50 6.01
C LYS A 68 0.04 5.44 4.89
N ILE A 69 -0.58 4.94 3.81
CA ILE A 69 -0.92 5.75 2.64
C ILE A 69 -2.39 6.18 2.66
N LEU A 70 -3.34 5.25 2.76
CA LEU A 70 -4.77 5.57 2.67
C LEU A 70 -5.24 6.68 3.63
N PRO A 71 -4.78 6.76 4.90
CA PRO A 71 -5.17 7.86 5.81
C PRO A 71 -4.73 9.27 5.35
N GLY A 72 -3.83 9.35 4.38
CA GLY A 72 -3.30 10.59 3.81
C GLY A 72 -3.94 11.03 2.50
N VAL A 73 -4.80 10.22 1.89
CA VAL A 73 -5.35 10.47 0.54
C VAL A 73 -6.72 11.14 0.62
N CYS A 74 -7.58 10.66 1.51
CA CYS A 74 -8.90 11.19 1.80
C CYS A 74 -9.14 11.05 3.31
#